data_AF-A0A1C4E4B8-F1
#
_entry.id   AF-A0A1C4E4B8-F1
#
_cell.length_a   1.000
_cell.length_b   1.000
_cell.length_c   1.000
_cell.angle_alpha   90.00
_cell.angle_beta   90.00
_cell.angle_gamma   90.00
#
_symmetry.space_group_name_H-M   'P 1'
#
loop_
_entity.id
_entity.type
_entity.pdbx_description
1 polymer ?
#
loop_
_entity_poly.entity_id
_entity_poly.type
_entity_poly.pdbx_seq_one_letter_code
_entity_poly.pdbx_strand_id
1 'polypeptide(L)'
;MEIYELATKPFLYSFSNHDQNQEENIFFGDKTNRKCMYCGKTKRETTFKKDAHVIPASLGNRILFNYNECDRCNEHHFSNHENELANFLMLDRIFIGARKRNGMPKYKPISKGDSSIQHLDDSNTVHIQINDLEGRFEIIPDLENKKVTYKINDPLKYRATDICKALTHMICPFLSAEKREQLKHIPSWVLGEEDIFPLYLDTAFVPGNGYSKGILEYWESTNKDSLYPVMVRFTFRLKILSFYIPSTLQAQLPPTRQEGY
;
A
#
# COMPACT_ATOMS: atom_id res chain seq x y z
N MET A 1 14.36 -21.29 9.46
CA MET A 1 12.99 -20.80 9.72
C MET A 1 13.09 -19.33 9.99
N GLU A 2 12.33 -18.51 9.30
CA GLU A 2 12.30 -17.09 9.62
C GLU A 2 11.24 -16.87 10.69
N ILE A 3 11.71 -16.48 11.87
CA ILE A 3 10.87 -16.05 12.96
C ILE A 3 10.91 -14.53 12.96
N TYR A 4 9.74 -13.92 13.01
CA TYR A 4 9.58 -12.48 13.00
C TYR A 4 8.95 -12.02 14.30
N GLU A 5 9.46 -10.93 14.82
CA GLU A 5 8.87 -10.21 15.94
C GLU A 5 8.38 -8.84 15.47
N LEU A 6 7.26 -8.41 16.04
CA LEU A 6 6.70 -7.12 15.74
C LEU A 6 7.61 -6.04 16.32
N ALA A 7 8.24 -5.24 15.46
CA ALA A 7 9.29 -4.32 15.87
C ALA A 7 8.76 -3.03 16.51
N THR A 8 7.49 -2.70 16.24
CA THR A 8 6.77 -1.60 16.90
C THR A 8 5.28 -1.86 16.92
N LYS A 9 4.55 -1.17 17.79
CA LYS A 9 3.08 -1.28 17.85
C LYS A 9 2.49 -1.04 16.45
N PRO A 10 1.55 -1.87 15.96
CA PRO A 10 0.95 -1.69 14.65
C PRO A 10 0.31 -0.32 14.53
N PHE A 11 0.47 0.28 13.36
CA PHE A 11 -0.18 1.53 13.06
C PHE A 11 -1.58 1.26 12.50
N LEU A 12 -2.60 1.75 13.21
CA LEU A 12 -4.00 1.58 12.83
C LEU A 12 -4.57 2.94 12.43
N TYR A 13 -5.32 2.99 11.34
CA TYR A 13 -6.07 4.19 10.95
C TYR A 13 -7.46 3.85 10.41
N SER A 14 -8.41 4.75 10.62
CA SER A 14 -9.79 4.61 10.13
C SER A 14 -9.92 5.10 8.68
N PHE A 15 -10.80 4.46 7.92
CA PHE A 15 -11.05 4.81 6.52
C PHE A 15 -12.10 5.91 6.32
N SER A 16 -12.95 6.14 7.32
CA SER A 16 -14.07 7.08 7.30
C SER A 16 -13.82 8.28 8.22
N ASN A 17 -14.37 9.44 7.84
CA ASN A 17 -14.30 10.65 8.66
C ASN A 17 -15.29 10.63 9.85
N HIS A 18 -16.24 9.69 9.90
CA HIS A 18 -17.21 9.63 11.00
C HIS A 18 -16.58 9.24 12.35
N ASP A 19 -15.41 8.57 12.31
CA ASP A 19 -14.60 8.28 13.49
C ASP A 19 -13.53 9.36 13.77
N GLN A 20 -13.49 10.46 13.03
CA GLN A 20 -12.57 11.58 13.28
C GLN A 20 -13.02 12.43 14.46
N ASN A 21 -13.02 11.83 15.65
CA ASN A 21 -12.53 12.60 16.79
C ASN A 21 -11.04 12.87 16.53
N GLN A 22 -10.75 14.01 15.89
CA GLN A 22 -9.45 14.69 15.79
C GLN A 22 -8.20 13.82 16.09
N GLU A 23 -7.90 12.82 15.25
CA GLU A 23 -6.59 12.17 15.33
C GLU A 23 -5.54 13.19 14.87
N GLU A 24 -4.60 13.52 15.77
CA GLU A 24 -3.52 14.46 15.47
C GLU A 24 -2.63 13.92 14.36
N ASN A 25 -2.17 14.83 13.49
CA ASN A 25 -1.21 14.48 12.45
C ASN A 25 0.13 14.08 13.10
N ILE A 26 0.62 12.91 12.73
CA ILE A 26 1.92 12.37 13.14
C ILE A 26 2.92 12.62 12.01
N PHE A 27 4.03 13.26 12.37
CA PHE A 27 5.10 13.59 11.43
C PHE A 27 6.39 12.88 11.82
N PHE A 28 6.97 12.14 10.87
CA PHE A 28 8.29 11.54 11.00
C PHE A 28 9.38 12.52 10.52
N GLY A 29 10.53 12.53 11.20
CA GLY A 29 11.69 13.35 10.83
C GLY A 29 11.66 14.77 11.38
N ASP A 30 12.74 15.51 11.13
CA ASP A 30 12.92 16.89 11.62
C ASP A 30 12.60 17.90 10.52
N LYS A 31 11.56 18.72 10.75
CA LYS A 31 11.12 19.77 9.82
C LYS A 31 12.19 20.84 9.59
N THR A 32 13.07 21.09 10.55
CA THR A 32 14.06 22.17 10.51
C THR A 32 15.32 21.77 9.75
N ASN A 33 15.71 20.50 9.83
CA ASN A 33 16.90 19.93 9.20
C ASN A 33 16.56 18.78 8.24
N ARG A 34 15.84 19.10 7.16
CA ARG A 34 15.37 18.10 6.20
C ARG A 34 16.48 17.62 5.27
N LYS A 35 16.71 16.30 5.30
CA LYS A 35 17.50 15.54 4.33
C LYS A 35 16.61 14.41 3.81
N CYS A 36 16.52 14.26 2.49
CA CYS A 36 15.72 13.19 1.90
C CYS A 36 16.35 11.84 2.26
N MET A 37 15.58 10.94 2.86
CA MET A 37 16.06 9.63 3.26
C MET A 37 16.29 8.66 2.08
N TYR A 38 15.78 9.02 0.90
CA TYR A 38 15.92 8.22 -0.32
C TYR A 38 17.09 8.71 -1.18
N CYS A 39 17.03 9.94 -1.67
CA CYS A 39 18.07 10.48 -2.56
C CYS A 39 19.20 11.23 -1.83
N GLY A 40 19.16 11.33 -0.50
CA GLY A 40 20.19 12.00 0.31
C GLY A 40 20.26 13.52 0.18
N LYS A 41 19.51 14.14 -0.74
CA LYS A 41 19.55 15.58 -1.03
C LYS A 41 18.98 16.42 0.11
N THR A 42 19.55 17.60 0.29
CA THR A 42 19.12 18.59 1.29
C THR A 42 18.28 19.70 0.66
N LYS A 43 17.77 20.62 1.49
CA LYS A 43 17.01 21.81 1.03
C LYS A 43 17.78 22.72 0.05
N ARG A 44 19.11 22.56 -0.08
CA ARG A 44 19.92 23.29 -1.06
C ARG A 44 19.81 22.72 -2.47
N GLU A 45 19.37 21.47 -2.61
CA GLU A 45 19.40 20.70 -3.87
C GLU A 45 18.02 20.21 -4.30
N THR A 46 17.03 20.22 -3.40
CA THR A 46 15.65 19.81 -3.65
C THR A 46 14.67 20.58 -2.76
N THR A 47 13.38 20.54 -3.10
CA THR A 47 12.32 21.13 -2.29
C THR A 47 11.60 20.09 -1.45
N PHE A 48 10.93 20.56 -0.39
CA PHE A 48 10.13 19.75 0.51
C PHE A 48 8.79 20.46 0.83
N LYS A 49 8.14 21.01 -0.20
CA LYS A 49 6.93 21.82 -0.06
C LYS A 49 5.67 20.97 0.04
N LYS A 50 5.71 19.72 -0.43
CA LYS A 50 4.56 18.81 -0.40
C LYS A 50 4.54 18.01 0.90
N ASP A 51 3.31 17.69 1.30
CA ASP A 51 3.06 16.72 2.36
C ASP A 51 3.27 15.32 1.78
N ALA A 52 4.42 14.72 2.10
CA ALA A 52 4.71 13.33 1.78
C ALA A 52 3.99 12.44 2.79
N HIS A 53 3.03 11.66 2.30
CA HIS A 53 2.29 10.72 3.13
C HIS A 53 3.11 9.44 3.32
N VAL A 54 3.08 8.86 4.52
CA VAL A 54 3.72 7.55 4.75
C VAL A 54 2.85 6.42 4.20
N ILE A 55 1.54 6.48 4.46
CA ILE A 55 0.55 5.62 3.83
C ILE A 55 -0.20 6.45 2.78
N PRO A 56 -0.38 5.97 1.54
CA PRO A 56 -1.00 6.76 0.48
C PRO A 56 -2.36 7.33 0.89
N ALA A 57 -2.59 8.62 0.63
CA ALA A 57 -3.89 9.25 0.89
C ALA A 57 -5.03 8.60 0.08
N SER A 58 -4.71 7.93 -1.04
CA SER A 58 -5.64 7.15 -1.86
C SER A 58 -6.19 5.92 -1.13
N LEU A 59 -5.50 5.45 -0.08
CA LEU A 59 -5.88 4.35 0.82
C LEU A 59 -6.54 4.86 2.11
N GLY A 60 -6.91 6.14 2.18
CA GLY A 60 -7.65 6.72 3.30
C GLY A 60 -6.80 7.28 4.44
N ASN A 61 -5.46 7.16 4.40
CA ASN A 61 -4.60 7.76 5.43
C ASN A 61 -4.61 9.30 5.33
N ARG A 62 -4.75 9.97 6.49
CA ARG A 62 -4.71 11.43 6.61
C ARG A 62 -3.77 11.94 7.70
N ILE A 63 -3.14 11.03 8.43
CA ILE A 63 -2.51 11.33 9.70
C ILE A 63 -1.01 11.09 9.68
N LEU A 64 -0.50 10.17 8.86
CA LEU A 64 0.95 9.92 8.78
C LEU A 64 1.64 10.67 7.65
N PHE A 65 2.64 11.47 8.02
CA PHE A 65 3.45 12.26 7.11
C PHE A 65 4.95 12.10 7.39
N ASN A 66 5.79 12.32 6.37
CA ASN A 66 7.24 12.23 6.48
C ASN A 66 7.93 13.54 6.08
N TYR A 67 8.59 14.20 7.02
CA TYR A 67 9.43 15.35 6.72
C TYR A 67 10.70 14.97 5.95
N ASN A 68 11.19 13.73 6.06
CA ASN A 68 12.43 13.32 5.41
C ASN A 68 12.24 12.79 3.97
N GLU A 69 11.21 13.24 3.27
CA GLU A 69 10.96 12.93 1.86
C GLU A 69 10.82 14.21 1.03
N CYS A 70 11.62 14.32 -0.04
CA CYS A 70 11.59 15.50 -0.90
C CYS A 70 10.55 15.40 -2.01
N ASP A 71 10.13 16.55 -2.54
CA ASP A 71 9.09 16.65 -3.56
C ASP A 71 9.42 15.82 -4.81
N ARG A 72 10.71 15.81 -5.21
CA ARG A 72 11.17 15.03 -6.37
C ARG A 72 10.96 13.53 -6.20
N CYS A 73 11.29 12.97 -5.03
CA CYS A 73 11.13 11.53 -4.79
C CYS A 73 9.65 11.17 -4.67
N ASN A 74 8.90 11.98 -3.91
CA ASN A 74 7.45 11.85 -3.73
C ASN A 74 6.72 11.81 -5.08
N GLU A 75 7.01 12.76 -5.98
CA GLU A 75 6.24 12.91 -7.22
C GLU A 75 6.66 11.97 -8.33
N HIS A 76 7.97 11.71 -8.50
CA HIS A 76 8.45 10.94 -9.64
C HIS A 76 8.57 9.44 -9.38
N HIS A 77 8.68 9.03 -8.11
CA HIS A 77 8.84 7.62 -7.76
C HIS A 77 7.65 7.13 -6.95
N PHE A 78 7.43 7.70 -5.75
CA PHE A 78 6.45 7.15 -4.82
C PHE A 78 5.01 7.32 -5.30
N SER A 79 4.65 8.47 -5.89
CA SER A 79 3.32 8.66 -6.49
C SER A 79 2.98 7.59 -7.53
N ASN A 80 3.97 7.07 -8.27
CA ASN A 80 3.75 5.96 -9.21
C ASN A 80 3.55 4.65 -8.46
N HIS A 81 4.46 4.29 -7.55
CA HIS A 81 4.38 3.04 -6.77
C HIS A 81 3.09 2.93 -5.97
N GLU A 82 2.70 4.01 -5.31
CA GLU A 82 1.47 4.12 -4.55
C GLU A 82 0.21 3.99 -5.43
N ASN A 83 0.26 4.49 -6.67
CA ASN A 83 -0.83 4.30 -7.63
C ASN A 83 -0.97 2.84 -8.04
N GLU A 84 0.13 2.11 -8.23
CA GLU A 84 0.09 0.67 -8.54
C GLU A 84 -0.54 -0.14 -7.38
N LEU A 85 -0.18 0.17 -6.14
CA LEU A 85 -0.84 -0.40 -4.95
C LEU A 85 -2.34 -0.02 -4.88
N ALA A 86 -2.68 1.24 -5.19
CA ALA A 86 -4.06 1.71 -5.18
C ALA A 86 -4.92 1.10 -6.30
N ASN A 87 -4.32 0.72 -7.43
CA ASN A 87 -4.95 -0.03 -8.50
C ASN A 87 -5.20 -1.48 -8.09
N PHE A 88 -4.22 -2.13 -7.45
CA PHE A 88 -4.36 -3.49 -6.91
C PHE A 88 -5.46 -3.59 -5.84
N LEU A 89 -5.62 -2.54 -5.02
CA LEU A 89 -6.64 -2.44 -3.97
C LEU A 89 -7.91 -1.71 -4.44
N MET A 90 -8.11 -1.46 -5.74
CA MET A 90 -9.18 -0.58 -6.24
C MET A 90 -10.58 -0.97 -5.73
N LEU A 91 -10.95 -2.25 -5.82
CA LEU A 91 -12.27 -2.70 -5.37
C LEU A 91 -12.39 -2.65 -3.85
N ASP A 92 -11.35 -3.05 -3.11
CA ASP A 92 -11.33 -2.96 -1.65
C ASP A 92 -11.56 -1.52 -1.17
N ARG A 93 -10.91 -0.55 -1.85
CA ARG A 93 -11.07 0.89 -1.58
C ARG A 93 -12.50 1.34 -1.80
N ILE A 94 -13.14 0.89 -2.88
CA ILE A 94 -14.54 1.25 -3.16
C ILE A 94 -15.47 0.63 -2.14
N PHE A 95 -15.33 -0.65 -1.85
CA PHE A 95 -16.23 -1.30 -0.92
C PHE A 95 -16.14 -0.67 0.47
N ILE A 96 -14.95 -0.28 0.94
CA ILE A 96 -14.79 0.34 2.27
C ILE A 96 -15.03 1.84 2.29
N GLY A 97 -15.22 2.45 1.12
CA GLY A 97 -15.37 3.89 1.02
C GLY A 97 -14.10 4.64 1.45
N ALA A 98 -12.91 4.10 1.17
CA ALA A 98 -11.64 4.74 1.49
C ALA A 98 -11.50 6.08 0.76
N ARG A 99 -11.73 7.19 1.48
CA ARG A 99 -11.88 8.52 0.89
C ARG A 99 -10.57 9.01 0.30
N LYS A 100 -10.54 9.24 -1.01
CA LYS A 100 -9.40 9.88 -1.71
C LYS A 100 -9.32 11.36 -1.36
N ARG A 101 -8.25 12.05 -1.79
CA ARG A 101 -8.04 13.48 -1.50
C ARG A 101 -9.30 14.32 -1.71
N ASN A 102 -9.99 14.09 -2.82
CA ASN A 102 -11.25 14.74 -3.17
C ASN A 102 -12.30 13.69 -3.58
N GLY A 103 -13.37 13.54 -2.78
CA GLY A 103 -14.52 12.66 -3.05
C GLY A 103 -14.30 11.17 -2.75
N MET A 104 -15.29 10.36 -3.12
CA MET A 104 -15.28 8.91 -2.89
C MET A 104 -14.56 8.11 -3.99
N PRO A 105 -13.99 6.94 -3.66
CA PRO A 105 -13.37 6.04 -4.64
C PRO A 105 -14.39 5.57 -5.68
N LYS A 106 -13.92 5.54 -6.93
CA LYS A 106 -14.71 5.17 -8.10
C LYS A 106 -13.83 4.39 -9.07
N TYR A 107 -14.32 3.25 -9.52
CA TYR A 107 -13.78 2.52 -10.65
C TYR A 107 -14.61 2.86 -11.88
N LYS A 108 -13.93 3.34 -12.93
CA LYS A 108 -14.53 3.62 -14.23
C LYS A 108 -13.67 2.96 -15.31
N PRO A 109 -14.04 1.78 -15.82
CA PRO A 109 -13.20 1.01 -16.73
C PRO A 109 -12.99 1.69 -18.09
N ILE A 110 -13.91 2.55 -18.52
CA ILE A 110 -13.82 3.35 -19.75
C ILE A 110 -14.09 4.81 -19.38
N SER A 111 -13.13 5.71 -19.64
CA SER A 111 -13.23 7.12 -19.23
C SER A 111 -14.53 7.80 -19.69
N LYS A 112 -14.96 7.54 -20.93
CA LYS A 112 -16.22 8.05 -21.53
C LYS A 112 -17.37 7.04 -21.54
N GLY A 113 -17.20 5.88 -20.89
CA GLY A 113 -18.24 4.88 -20.76
C GLY A 113 -19.24 5.19 -19.65
N ASP A 114 -20.26 4.37 -19.56
CA ASP A 114 -21.34 4.45 -18.58
C ASP A 114 -21.17 3.45 -17.43
N SER A 115 -20.33 2.42 -17.60
CA SER A 115 -20.07 1.49 -16.50
C SER A 115 -19.24 2.15 -15.39
N SER A 116 -19.65 1.97 -14.14
CA SER A 116 -18.85 2.34 -12.98
C SER A 116 -19.25 1.60 -11.70
N ILE A 117 -18.28 1.50 -10.78
CA ILE A 117 -18.50 1.01 -9.41
C ILE A 117 -18.03 2.13 -8.48
N GLN A 118 -18.91 2.63 -7.62
CA GLN A 118 -18.64 3.80 -6.80
C GLN A 118 -19.25 3.68 -5.41
N HIS A 119 -18.51 4.10 -4.39
CA HIS A 119 -19.07 4.31 -3.06
C HIS A 119 -19.77 5.67 -2.99
N LEU A 120 -20.97 5.74 -2.43
CA LEU A 120 -21.73 6.98 -2.29
C LEU A 120 -21.32 7.74 -1.02
N ASP A 121 -21.23 9.08 -1.08
CA ASP A 121 -20.75 9.90 0.06
C ASP A 121 -21.70 9.88 1.28
N ASP A 122 -22.98 9.55 1.09
CA ASP A 122 -24.07 9.71 2.07
C ASP A 122 -24.52 8.41 2.74
N SER A 123 -23.95 7.27 2.35
CA SER A 123 -24.41 5.96 2.81
C SER A 123 -23.31 4.92 2.69
N ASN A 124 -23.43 3.80 3.42
CA ASN A 124 -22.56 2.64 3.26
C ASN A 124 -22.93 1.81 2.01
N THR A 125 -23.34 2.50 0.93
CA THR A 125 -23.88 1.93 -0.29
C THR A 125 -22.84 2.00 -1.39
N VAL A 126 -22.66 0.88 -2.09
CA VAL A 126 -21.89 0.83 -3.34
C VAL A 126 -22.86 0.81 -4.52
N HIS A 127 -22.80 1.83 -5.35
CA HIS A 127 -23.54 1.90 -6.60
C HIS A 127 -22.74 1.18 -7.70
N ILE A 128 -23.36 0.17 -8.32
CA ILE A 128 -22.81 -0.61 -9.43
C ILE A 128 -23.68 -0.35 -10.65
N GLN A 129 -23.11 0.30 -11.65
CA GLN A 129 -23.70 0.51 -12.96
C GLN A 129 -22.85 -0.23 -13.99
N ILE A 130 -23.46 -1.10 -14.77
CA ILE A 130 -22.79 -1.88 -15.81
C ILE A 130 -23.53 -1.66 -17.11
N ASN A 131 -22.79 -1.34 -18.16
CA ASN A 131 -23.27 -1.31 -19.53
C ASN A 131 -22.64 -2.48 -20.30
N ASP A 132 -23.47 -3.46 -20.61
CA ASP A 132 -23.12 -4.75 -21.18
C ASP A 132 -22.48 -4.60 -22.57
N LEU A 133 -22.84 -3.54 -23.30
CA LEU A 133 -22.32 -3.23 -24.63
C LEU A 133 -20.84 -2.83 -24.61
N GLU A 134 -20.30 -2.47 -23.45
CA GLU A 134 -18.88 -2.11 -23.31
C GLU A 134 -17.96 -3.34 -23.21
N GLY A 135 -18.51 -4.55 -22.99
CA GLY A 135 -17.73 -5.79 -22.88
C GLY A 135 -16.74 -5.85 -21.71
N ARG A 136 -16.82 -4.90 -20.77
CA ARG A 136 -15.88 -4.79 -19.63
C ARG A 136 -16.21 -5.74 -18.49
N PHE A 137 -17.48 -6.09 -18.33
CA PHE A 137 -17.98 -6.97 -17.29
C PHE A 137 -18.70 -8.16 -17.89
N GLU A 138 -18.55 -9.31 -17.25
CA GLU A 138 -19.35 -10.50 -17.44
C GLU A 138 -20.13 -10.77 -16.15
N ILE A 139 -21.45 -10.91 -16.24
CA ILE A 139 -22.34 -11.17 -15.11
C ILE A 139 -22.77 -12.62 -15.17
N ILE A 140 -22.35 -13.41 -14.19
CA ILE A 140 -22.61 -14.86 -14.12
C ILE A 140 -23.53 -15.13 -12.93
N PRO A 141 -24.85 -15.30 -13.15
CA PRO A 141 -25.78 -15.66 -12.10
C PRO A 141 -25.70 -17.14 -11.75
N ASP A 142 -25.76 -17.44 -10.46
CA ASP A 142 -25.91 -18.77 -9.88
C ASP A 142 -27.17 -18.72 -8.99
N LEU A 143 -28.31 -19.06 -9.61
CA LEU A 143 -29.62 -18.96 -8.98
C LEU A 143 -29.81 -20.00 -7.86
N GLU A 144 -29.15 -21.15 -7.98
CA GLU A 144 -29.21 -22.23 -6.99
C GLU A 144 -28.54 -21.79 -5.69
N ASN A 145 -27.35 -21.21 -5.76
CA ASN A 145 -26.60 -20.74 -4.59
C ASN A 145 -26.90 -19.26 -4.24
N LYS A 146 -27.86 -18.62 -4.93
CA LYS A 146 -28.20 -17.19 -4.77
C LYS A 146 -26.98 -16.28 -4.88
N LYS A 147 -26.06 -16.60 -5.78
CA LYS A 147 -24.80 -15.87 -5.99
C LYS A 147 -24.82 -15.19 -7.35
N VAL A 148 -24.25 -13.99 -7.42
CA VAL A 148 -23.93 -13.33 -8.69
C VAL A 148 -22.44 -13.06 -8.71
N THR A 149 -21.78 -13.46 -9.79
CA THR A 149 -20.36 -13.19 -10.01
C THR A 149 -20.21 -12.11 -11.06
N TYR A 150 -19.53 -11.03 -10.69
CA TYR A 150 -19.11 -9.98 -11.62
C TYR A 150 -17.65 -10.22 -11.97
N LYS A 151 -17.38 -10.63 -13.21
CA LYS A 151 -16.02 -10.81 -13.72
C LYS A 151 -15.62 -9.59 -14.53
N ILE A 152 -14.45 -9.02 -14.22
CA ILE A 152 -13.88 -7.87 -14.93
C ILE A 152 -12.90 -8.42 -15.97
N ASN A 153 -13.18 -8.24 -17.25
CA ASN A 153 -12.40 -8.84 -18.33
C ASN A 153 -11.03 -8.17 -18.52
N ASP A 154 -10.94 -6.87 -18.24
CA ASP A 154 -9.70 -6.08 -18.29
C ASP A 154 -9.58 -5.24 -17.01
N PRO A 155 -9.14 -5.86 -15.90
CA PRO A 155 -8.98 -5.15 -14.64
C PRO A 155 -7.87 -4.10 -14.74
N LEU A 156 -7.81 -3.17 -13.78
CA LEU A 156 -6.71 -2.21 -13.72
C LEU A 156 -5.39 -2.96 -13.65
N LYS A 157 -4.49 -2.61 -14.57
CA LYS A 157 -3.13 -3.12 -14.58
C LYS A 157 -2.40 -2.58 -13.35
N TYR A 158 -1.56 -3.43 -12.79
CA TYR A 158 -0.63 -3.06 -11.74
C TYR A 158 0.70 -3.81 -11.94
N ARG A 159 1.78 -3.25 -11.41
CA ARG A 159 3.11 -3.86 -11.39
C ARG A 159 3.43 -4.36 -9.99
N ALA A 160 3.58 -5.67 -9.83
CA ALA A 160 3.86 -6.29 -8.53
C ALA A 160 5.12 -5.75 -7.85
N THR A 161 6.17 -5.45 -8.62
CA THR A 161 7.40 -4.80 -8.11
C THR A 161 7.10 -3.44 -7.48
N ASP A 162 6.26 -2.63 -8.10
CA ASP A 162 5.92 -1.29 -7.61
C ASP A 162 4.99 -1.36 -6.38
N ILE A 163 4.15 -2.39 -6.27
CA ILE A 163 3.44 -2.73 -5.02
C ILE A 163 4.43 -3.00 -3.88
N CYS A 164 5.46 -3.80 -4.12
CA CYS A 164 6.49 -4.09 -3.12
C CYS A 164 7.26 -2.83 -2.71
N LYS A 165 7.57 -1.95 -3.68
CA LYS A 165 8.21 -0.65 -3.43
C LYS A 165 7.31 0.27 -2.61
N ALA A 166 6.01 0.32 -2.88
CA ALA A 166 5.05 1.09 -2.10
C ALA A 166 4.95 0.59 -0.65
N LEU A 167 4.86 -0.73 -0.45
CA LEU A 167 4.84 -1.33 0.89
C LEU A 167 6.15 -1.04 1.66
N THR A 168 7.29 -1.09 0.97
CA THR A 168 8.59 -0.75 1.56
C THR A 168 8.66 0.72 1.97
N HIS A 169 8.24 1.62 1.07
CA HIS A 169 8.14 3.06 1.33
C HIS A 169 7.29 3.37 2.57
N MET A 170 6.17 2.67 2.75
CA MET A 170 5.29 2.84 3.91
C MET A 170 5.96 2.54 5.27
N ILE A 171 6.94 1.63 5.33
CA ILE A 171 7.63 1.31 6.60
C ILE A 171 8.98 2.01 6.75
N CYS A 172 9.55 2.55 5.67
CA CYS A 172 10.86 3.20 5.68
C CYS A 172 11.02 4.23 6.82
N PRO A 173 10.03 5.11 7.11
CA PRO A 173 10.12 6.06 8.22
C PRO A 173 10.29 5.42 9.60
N PHE A 174 9.79 4.19 9.79
CA PHE A 174 9.82 3.45 11.05
C PHE A 174 11.13 2.68 11.27
N LEU A 175 11.95 2.48 10.22
CA LEU A 175 13.21 1.74 10.33
C LEU A 175 14.19 2.45 11.28
N SER A 176 14.78 1.67 12.19
CA SER A 176 15.89 2.11 13.05
C SER A 176 17.14 2.44 12.21
N ALA A 177 18.10 3.16 12.80
CA ALA A 177 19.37 3.47 12.12
C ALA A 177 20.13 2.19 11.72
N GLU A 178 20.13 1.17 12.58
CA GLU A 178 20.73 -0.13 12.31
C GLU A 178 20.09 -0.80 11.08
N LYS A 179 18.75 -0.86 11.03
CA LYS A 179 18.04 -1.47 9.90
C LYS A 179 18.19 -0.68 8.60
N ARG A 180 18.28 0.65 8.68
CA ARG A 180 18.59 1.48 7.50
C ARG A 180 19.98 1.20 6.94
N GLU A 181 20.98 0.97 7.79
CA GLU A 181 22.33 0.57 7.33
C GLU A 181 22.31 -0.84 6.74
N GLN A 182 21.64 -1.80 7.41
CA GLN A 182 21.47 -3.16 6.87
C GLN A 182 20.78 -3.15 5.50
N LEU A 183 19.84 -2.22 5.28
CA LEU A 183 19.04 -2.08 4.06
C LEU A 183 19.49 -0.90 3.19
N LYS A 184 20.77 -0.53 3.19
CA LYS A 184 21.28 0.64 2.45
C LYS A 184 21.11 0.61 0.93
N HIS A 185 20.82 -0.57 0.37
CA HIS A 185 20.51 -0.75 -1.05
C HIS A 185 19.05 -0.45 -1.39
N ILE A 186 18.15 -0.36 -0.40
CA ILE A 186 16.73 -0.13 -0.63
C ILE A 186 16.44 1.23 -1.29
N PRO A 187 17.10 2.36 -0.91
CA PRO A 187 16.91 3.63 -1.60
C PRO A 187 17.13 3.57 -3.11
N SER A 188 18.21 2.94 -3.60
CA SER A 188 18.46 2.84 -5.04
C SER A 188 17.40 1.98 -5.73
N TRP A 189 16.97 0.88 -5.11
CA TRP A 189 15.90 0.03 -5.64
C TRP A 189 14.55 0.73 -5.72
N VAL A 190 14.09 1.40 -4.65
CA VAL A 190 12.79 2.09 -4.65
C VAL A 190 12.78 3.30 -5.58
N LEU A 191 13.95 3.92 -5.82
CA LEU A 191 14.12 4.96 -6.85
C LEU A 191 14.24 4.39 -8.27
N GLY A 192 14.34 3.06 -8.44
CA GLY A 192 14.42 2.40 -9.75
C GLY A 192 15.78 2.50 -10.42
N GLU A 193 16.84 2.73 -9.63
CA GLU A 193 18.23 2.71 -10.08
C GLU A 193 18.79 1.29 -10.13
N GLU A 194 18.25 0.40 -9.30
CA GLU A 194 18.59 -1.01 -9.20
C GLU A 194 17.31 -1.86 -9.22
N ASP A 195 17.46 -3.14 -9.59
CA ASP A 195 16.38 -4.13 -9.56
C ASP A 195 16.66 -5.22 -8.53
N ILE A 196 15.59 -5.77 -7.96
CA ILE A 196 15.62 -6.92 -7.05
C ILE A 196 14.71 -7.98 -7.64
N PHE A 197 15.25 -9.18 -7.82
CA PHE A 197 14.49 -10.34 -8.26
C PHE A 197 15.15 -11.64 -7.76
N PRO A 198 14.38 -12.62 -7.25
CA PRO A 198 12.92 -12.62 -7.06
C PRO A 198 12.43 -11.72 -5.93
N LEU A 199 11.13 -11.40 -5.94
CA LEU A 199 10.42 -10.71 -4.86
C LEU A 199 9.40 -11.66 -4.24
N TYR A 200 9.31 -11.66 -2.91
CA TYR A 200 8.38 -12.52 -2.17
C TYR A 200 7.29 -11.67 -1.52
N LEU A 201 6.14 -11.62 -2.18
CA LEU A 201 4.92 -10.95 -1.72
C LEU A 201 3.82 -11.99 -1.52
N ASP A 202 3.37 -12.13 -0.28
CA ASP A 202 2.22 -12.96 0.06
C ASP A 202 0.95 -12.14 0.11
N THR A 203 -0.13 -12.73 -0.39
CA THR A 203 -1.47 -12.16 -0.36
C THR A 203 -2.43 -13.15 0.27
N ALA A 204 -3.09 -12.75 1.36
CA ALA A 204 -4.17 -13.52 1.96
C ALA A 204 -5.50 -12.79 1.79
N PHE A 205 -6.55 -13.57 1.54
CA PHE A 205 -7.93 -13.10 1.54
C PHE A 205 -8.59 -13.45 2.88
N VAL A 206 -9.26 -12.47 3.48
CA VAL A 206 -9.92 -12.60 4.77
C VAL A 206 -11.42 -12.63 4.49
N PRO A 207 -12.09 -13.78 4.68
CA PRO A 207 -13.52 -13.89 4.38
C PRO A 207 -14.38 -13.11 5.38
N GLY A 208 -15.64 -12.88 5.02
CA GLY A 208 -16.61 -12.15 5.85
C GLY A 208 -16.47 -10.64 5.72
N ASN A 209 -16.58 -9.92 6.84
CA ASN A 209 -16.57 -8.45 6.87
C ASN A 209 -15.16 -7.85 6.78
N GLY A 210 -14.10 -8.66 6.87
CA GLY A 210 -12.72 -8.20 6.89
C GLY A 210 -12.42 -7.28 8.08
N TYR A 211 -11.50 -6.36 7.88
CA TYR A 211 -11.06 -5.39 8.87
C TYR A 211 -11.67 -4.00 8.64
N SER A 212 -12.12 -3.35 9.72
CA SER A 212 -12.69 -2.00 9.70
C SER A 212 -11.65 -0.88 9.70
N LYS A 213 -10.37 -1.22 9.94
CA LYS A 213 -9.23 -0.28 9.96
C LYS A 213 -8.13 -0.75 9.02
N GLY A 214 -7.34 0.21 8.53
CA GLY A 214 -6.08 -0.08 7.85
C GLY A 214 -5.04 -0.36 8.91
N ILE A 215 -4.28 -1.44 8.73
CA ILE A 215 -3.26 -1.85 9.70
C ILE A 215 -1.93 -1.97 8.96
N LEU A 216 -0.95 -1.17 9.37
CA LEU A 216 0.43 -1.27 8.91
C LEU A 216 1.29 -1.85 10.04
N GLU A 217 1.96 -2.95 9.75
CA GLU A 217 2.82 -3.66 10.69
C GLU A 217 4.23 -3.75 10.12
N TYR A 218 5.20 -3.48 10.98
CA TYR A 218 6.62 -3.60 10.71
C TYR A 218 7.20 -4.71 11.59
N TRP A 219 7.75 -5.73 10.93
CA TRP A 219 8.28 -6.92 11.57
C TRP A 219 9.77 -7.06 11.28
N GLU A 220 10.54 -7.44 12.29
CA GLU A 220 11.97 -7.73 12.16
C GLU A 220 12.23 -9.21 12.38
N SER A 221 13.15 -9.78 11.59
CA SER A 221 13.58 -11.16 11.82
C SER A 221 14.38 -11.25 13.11
N THR A 222 14.12 -12.28 13.91
CA THR A 222 14.93 -12.60 15.10
C THR A 222 16.30 -13.18 14.72
N ASN A 223 16.47 -13.61 13.46
CA ASN A 223 17.75 -14.03 12.90
C ASN A 223 18.48 -12.83 12.28
N LYS A 224 19.65 -12.49 12.83
CA LYS A 224 20.49 -11.37 12.33
C LYS A 224 21.01 -11.60 10.91
N ASP A 225 21.22 -12.87 10.54
CA ASP A 225 21.73 -13.28 9.23
C ASP A 225 20.59 -13.63 8.26
N SER A 226 19.37 -13.23 8.58
CA SER A 226 18.21 -13.43 7.71
C SER A 226 18.43 -12.83 6.32
N LEU A 227 18.05 -13.59 5.29
CA LEU A 227 17.97 -13.06 3.93
C LEU A 227 16.86 -12.03 3.79
N TYR A 228 15.88 -12.04 4.71
CA TYR A 228 14.77 -11.09 4.78
C TYR A 228 14.68 -10.49 6.19
N PRO A 229 15.57 -9.53 6.53
CA PRO A 229 15.67 -9.01 7.89
C PRO A 229 14.43 -8.21 8.33
N VAL A 230 13.59 -7.79 7.37
CA VAL A 230 12.39 -7.00 7.58
C VAL A 230 11.23 -7.58 6.77
N MET A 231 10.04 -7.61 7.36
CA MET A 231 8.78 -7.87 6.67
C MET A 231 7.80 -6.73 6.95
N VAL A 232 7.20 -6.19 5.89
CA VAL A 232 6.04 -5.30 6.01
C VAL A 232 4.78 -6.10 5.82
N ARG A 233 3.82 -5.94 6.74
CA ARG A 233 2.46 -6.46 6.58
C ARG A 233 1.46 -5.32 6.56
N PHE A 234 0.65 -5.28 5.51
CA PHE A 234 -0.41 -4.30 5.34
C PHE A 234 -1.75 -4.98 5.19
N THR A 235 -2.62 -4.76 6.17
CA THR A 235 -3.99 -5.25 6.17
C THR A 235 -4.92 -4.14 5.71
N PHE A 236 -5.67 -4.41 4.65
CA PHE A 236 -6.60 -3.49 4.04
C PHE A 236 -7.91 -4.20 3.70
N ARG A 237 -8.92 -4.00 4.54
CA ARG A 237 -10.25 -4.61 4.42
C ARG A 237 -10.20 -6.15 4.36
N LEU A 238 -10.30 -6.74 3.17
CA LEU A 238 -10.37 -8.19 2.96
C LEU A 238 -9.01 -8.77 2.55
N LYS A 239 -7.98 -7.94 2.45
CA LYS A 239 -6.66 -8.34 1.99
C LYS A 239 -5.60 -8.11 3.05
N ILE A 240 -4.68 -9.05 3.16
CA ILE A 240 -3.43 -8.90 3.90
C ILE A 240 -2.29 -9.09 2.90
N LEU A 241 -1.42 -8.11 2.81
CA LEU A 241 -0.22 -8.14 1.98
C LEU A 241 1.00 -8.26 2.89
N SER A 242 1.83 -9.27 2.71
CA SER A 242 3.09 -9.43 3.46
C SER A 242 4.26 -9.47 2.49
N PHE A 243 5.10 -8.44 2.50
CA PHE A 243 6.29 -8.35 1.66
C PHE A 243 7.55 -8.53 2.50
N TYR A 244 8.41 -9.46 2.08
CA TYR A 244 9.67 -9.78 2.72
C TYR A 244 10.79 -8.97 2.05
N ILE A 245 11.35 -8.01 2.76
CA ILE A 245 12.37 -7.10 2.22
C ILE A 245 13.73 -7.80 2.29
N PRO A 246 14.39 -8.06 1.16
CA PRO A 246 15.64 -8.79 1.17
C PRO A 246 16.79 -7.95 1.75
N SER A 247 17.76 -8.61 2.35
CA SER A 247 18.98 -7.97 2.90
C SER A 247 19.95 -7.52 1.81
N THR A 248 19.79 -7.99 0.56
CA THR A 248 20.63 -7.65 -0.58
C THR A 248 19.83 -7.63 -1.88
N LEU A 249 20.40 -7.03 -2.94
CA LEU A 249 19.83 -7.07 -4.29
C LEU A 249 19.78 -8.49 -4.91
N GLN A 250 20.51 -9.45 -4.34
CA GLN A 250 20.77 -10.78 -4.93
C GLN A 250 20.18 -11.94 -4.09
N ALA A 251 19.27 -11.67 -3.17
CA ALA A 251 18.63 -12.73 -2.39
C ALA A 251 17.77 -13.64 -3.30
N GLN A 252 18.22 -14.89 -3.52
CA GLN A 252 17.57 -15.82 -4.45
C GLN A 252 16.74 -16.92 -3.77
N LEU A 253 16.97 -17.19 -2.48
CA LEU A 253 16.23 -18.21 -1.74
C LEU A 253 14.95 -17.62 -1.14
N PRO A 254 13.81 -18.33 -1.18
CA PRO A 254 12.57 -17.85 -0.57
C PRO A 254 12.68 -17.73 0.95
N PRO A 255 11.91 -16.83 1.58
CA PRO A 255 11.78 -16.79 3.04
C PRO A 255 11.27 -18.14 3.53
N THR A 256 11.87 -18.67 4.60
CA THR A 256 11.46 -19.98 5.15
C THR A 256 10.17 -19.82 5.96
N ARG A 257 9.05 -20.30 5.42
CA ARG A 257 7.72 -20.24 6.05
C ARG A 257 7.47 -21.46 6.94
N GLN A 258 6.58 -21.34 7.92
CA GLN A 258 5.93 -22.53 8.46
C GLN A 258 4.93 -23.03 7.41
N GLU A 259 5.15 -24.23 6.87
CA GLU A 259 4.12 -24.93 6.12
C GLU A 259 3.07 -25.42 7.13
N GLY A 260 1.90 -24.80 7.13
CA GLY A 260 0.75 -25.27 7.91
C GLY A 260 0.20 -24.24 8.89
N TYR A 261 -0.69 -23.37 8.41
CA TYR A 261 -1.88 -22.90 9.10
C TYR A 261 -2.96 -22.58 8.07
#